data_AF-A0A554KDQ5-F1
#
_entry.id   AF-A0A554KDQ5-F1
#
_cell.length_a   1.000
_cell.length_b   1.000
_cell.length_c   1.000
_cell.angle_alpha   90.00
_cell.angle_beta   90.00
_cell.angle_gamma   90.00
#
_symmetry.space_group_name_H-M   'P 1'
#
loop_
_entity.id
_entity.type
_entity.pdbx_description
1 polymer ?
#
loop_
_entity_poly.entity_id
_entity_poly.type
_entity_poly.pdbx_seq_one_letter_code
_entity_poly.pdbx_strand_id
1 'polypeptide(L)' 'MAVERKLKLRAGHYRVSDIAKQVDRSTMAVIRWEKEGLIPKAKRDSRGWRIYAKEQVDEIVKLVKETKYFSK' A
#
# COMPACT_ATOMS: atom_id res chain seq x y z
N MET A 1 19.40 -17.10 10.38
CA MET A 1 18.19 -17.66 9.74
C MET A 1 17.34 -16.51 9.20
N ALA A 2 17.71 -15.96 8.04
CA ALA A 2 16.94 -14.92 7.37
C ALA A 2 15.84 -15.61 6.56
N VAL A 3 14.61 -15.63 7.10
CA VAL A 3 13.47 -16.10 6.33
C VAL A 3 13.07 -14.98 5.38
N GLU A 4 13.71 -14.96 4.21
CA GLU A 4 13.18 -14.33 3.00
C GLU A 4 11.82 -14.95 2.70
N ARG A 5 10.78 -14.41 3.34
CA ARG A 5 9.40 -14.67 2.95
C ARG A 5 9.20 -13.99 1.60
N LYS A 6 9.52 -14.73 0.53
CA LYS A 6 8.99 -14.53 -0.82
C LYS A 6 7.57 -13.97 -0.68
N LEU A 7 7.37 -12.76 -1.19
CA LEU A 7 6.08 -12.08 -1.29
C LEU A 7 5.10 -13.05 -1.95
N LYS A 8 4.37 -13.81 -1.13
CA LYS A 8 3.30 -14.68 -1.59
C LYS A 8 2.18 -13.76 -2.05
N LEU A 9 2.16 -13.42 -3.33
CA LEU A 9 0.97 -13.02 -4.06
C LEU A 9 -0.05 -14.15 -3.89
N ARG A 10 -0.84 -14.08 -2.81
CA ARG A 10 -1.96 -14.97 -2.58
C ARG A 10 -3.21 -14.11 -2.76
N ALA A 11 -3.80 -14.24 -3.95
CA ALA A 11 -5.14 -13.80 -4.30
C ALA A 11 -5.37 -12.28 -4.34
N GLY A 12 -5.04 -11.61 -5.46
CA GLY A 12 -5.70 -10.39 -5.95
C GLY A 12 -5.73 -9.14 -5.07
N HIS A 13 -5.16 -9.18 -3.86
CA HIS A 13 -5.24 -8.15 -2.85
C HIS A 13 -3.85 -7.84 -2.33
N TYR A 14 -3.55 -6.54 -2.27
CA TYR A 14 -2.30 -6.00 -1.78
C TYR A 14 -2.48 -5.49 -0.36
N ARG A 15 -1.46 -5.67 0.48
CA ARG A 15 -1.42 -5.08 1.82
C ARG A 15 -0.65 -3.77 1.76
N VAL A 16 -0.80 -2.97 2.81
CA VAL A 16 -0.03 -1.73 3.00
C VAL A 16 1.48 -1.97 2.82
N SER A 17 1.98 -3.09 3.33
CA SER A 17 3.40 -3.47 3.18
C SER A 17 3.83 -3.73 1.75
N ASP A 18 2.93 -4.18 0.88
CA ASP A 18 3.24 -4.42 -0.54
C ASP A 18 3.31 -3.10 -1.30
N ILE A 19 2.39 -2.18 -1.01
CA ILE A 19 2.39 -0.81 -1.55
C ILE A 19 3.66 -0.09 -1.13
N ALA A 20 3.98 -0.12 0.16
CA ALA A 20 5.16 0.51 0.75
C ALA A 20 6.45 0.10 0.03
N LYS A 21 6.59 -1.19 -0.31
CA LYS A 21 7.72 -1.71 -1.07
C LYS A 21 7.75 -1.22 -2.53
N GLN A 22 6.59 -1.03 -3.16
CA GLN A 22 6.52 -0.55 -4.55
C GLN A 22 6.84 0.94 -4.69
N VAL A 23 6.45 1.74 -3.70
CA VAL A 23 6.69 3.19 -3.71
C VAL A 23 7.96 3.61 -2.97
N ASP A 24 8.75 2.64 -2.49
CA ASP A 24 9.95 2.86 -1.67
C ASP A 24 9.71 3.83 -0.49
N ARG A 25 8.66 3.54 0.28
CA ARG A 25 8.25 4.31 1.46
C ARG A 25 7.90 3.38 2.62
N SER A 26 7.79 3.94 3.81
CA SER A 26 7.40 3.18 4.99
C SER A 26 5.91 2.83 4.98
N THR A 27 5.54 1.70 5.57
CA THR A 27 4.14 1.31 5.81
C THR A 27 3.37 2.40 6.57
N MET A 28 4.04 3.12 7.46
CA MET A 28 3.45 4.26 8.19
C MET A 28 3.12 5.44 7.27
N ALA A 29 3.96 5.72 6.27
CA ALA A 29 3.68 6.76 5.28
C ALA A 29 2.40 6.43 4.50
N VAL A 30 2.25 5.19 4.02
CA VAL A 30 1.04 4.75 3.32
C VAL A 30 -0.21 4.87 4.21
N ILE A 31 -0.12 4.48 5.49
CA ILE A 31 -1.24 4.64 6.45
C ILE A 31 -1.55 6.12 6.70
N ARG A 32 -0.52 6.97 6.77
CA ARG A 32 -0.69 8.41 6.94
C ARG A 32 -1.42 9.01 5.74
N TRP A 33 -1.05 8.64 4.53
CA TRP A 33 -1.72 9.09 3.31
C TRP A 33 -3.19 8.64 3.28
N GLU A 34 -3.48 7.42 3.75
CA GLU A 34 -4.88 6.94 3.90
C GLU A 34 -5.65 7.82 4.89
N LYS A 35 -5.04 8.16 6.04
CA LYS A 35 -5.66 9.01 7.06
C LYS A 35 -5.88 10.44 6.60
N GLU A 36 -4.93 10.99 5.84
CA GLU A 36 -5.00 12.34 5.26
C GLU A 36 -5.91 12.40 4.03
N GLY A 37 -6.41 11.25 3.53
CA GLY A 37 -7.28 11.18 2.36
C GLY A 37 -6.57 11.35 1.02
N LEU A 38 -5.23 11.23 1.01
CA LEU A 38 -4.39 11.34 -0.19
C LEU A 38 -4.44 10.08 -1.05
N ILE A 39 -4.78 8.93 -0.46
CA ILE A 39 -4.98 7.66 -1.16
C ILE A 39 -6.35 7.06 -0.85
N PRO A 40 -6.89 6.20 -1.72
CA PRO A 40 -8.15 5.51 -1.48
C PRO A 40 -8.14 4.72 -0.15
N LYS A 41 -9.27 4.72 0.55
CA LYS A 41 -9.43 3.93 1.78
C LYS A 41 -9.34 2.44 1.46
N ALA A 42 -8.51 1.73 2.21
CA ALA A 42 -8.41 0.28 2.12
C ALA A 42 -9.74 -0.37 2.52
N LYS A 43 -10.13 -1.43 1.80
CA LYS A 43 -11.17 -2.34 2.29
C LYS A 43 -10.61 -3.09 3.50
N ARG A 44 -11.50 -3.51 4.40
CA ARG A 44 -11.14 -4.38 5.51
C ARG A 44 -11.67 -5.78 5.21
N ASP A 45 -10.78 -6.76 5.31
CA ASP A 45 -11.20 -8.17 5.30
C ASP A 45 -11.97 -8.49 6.59
N SER A 46 -12.67 -9.63 6.60
CA SER A 46 -13.29 -10.29 7.77
C SER A 46 -12.41 -10.30 9.03
N ARG A 47 -11.09 -10.35 8.87
CA ARG A 47 -10.08 -10.32 9.95
C ARG A 47 -9.65 -8.91 10.38
N GLY A 48 -10.25 -7.86 9.81
CA GLY A 48 -9.92 -6.46 10.09
C GLY A 48 -8.66 -5.95 9.39
N TRP A 49 -8.07 -6.72 8.47
CA TRP A 49 -6.83 -6.35 7.79
C TRP A 49 -7.11 -5.43 6.60
N ARG A 50 -6.26 -4.42 6.41
CA ARG A 50 -6.31 -3.53 5.24
C ARG A 50 -5.90 -4.29 3.99
N ILE A 51 -6.80 -4.31 3.02
CA ILE A 51 -6.62 -4.91 1.71
C ILE A 51 -6.93 -3.86 0.63
N TYR A 52 -6.06 -3.80 -0.37
CA TYR A 52 -6.21 -2.95 -1.54
C TYR A 52 -6.38 -3.83 -2.77
N ALA A 53 -7.30 -3.45 -3.64
CA ALA A 53 -7.38 -4.03 -4.97
C ALA A 53 -6.17 -3.60 -5.81
N LYS A 54 -5.87 -4.36 -6.87
CA LYS A 54 -4.79 -4.03 -7.79
C LYS A 54 -4.92 -2.62 -8.36
N GLU A 55 -6.12 -2.25 -8.81
CA GLU A 55 -6.40 -0.93 -9.39
C GLU A 55 -6.10 0.21 -8.42
N GLN A 56 -6.44 0.03 -7.13
CA GLN A 56 -6.13 1.00 -6.10
C GLN A 56 -4.62 1.14 -5.89
N VAL A 57 -3.87 0.04 -5.96
CA VAL A 57 -2.40 0.10 -5.83
C VAL A 57 -1.77 0.80 -7.02
N ASP A 58 -2.19 0.47 -8.24
CA ASP A 58 -1.71 1.13 -9.45
C ASP A 58 -1.98 2.64 -9.41
N GLU A 59 -3.17 3.05 -8.95
CA GLU A 59 -3.53 4.46 -8.73
C GLU A 59 -2.62 5.12 -7.69
N ILE A 60 -2.39 4.47 -6.53
CA ILE A 60 -1.49 4.98 -5.48
C ILE A 60 -0.08 5.16 -6.00
N VAL A 61 0.46 4.16 -6.71
CA VAL A 61 1.82 4.22 -7.27
C VAL A 61 1.92 5.36 -8.28
N LYS A 62 0.90 5.54 -9.13
CA LYS A 62 0.84 6.65 -10.09
C LYS A 62 0.82 8.00 -9.37
N LEU A 63 -0.07 8.18 -8.39
CA LEU A 63 -0.16 9.39 -7.56
C LEU A 63 1.17 9.72 -6.88
N VAL A 64 1.86 8.71 -6.34
CA VAL A 64 3.15 8.93 -5.67
C VAL A 64 4.24 9.38 -6.64
N LYS A 65 4.24 8.88 -7.87
CA LYS A 65 5.20 9.27 -8.91
C LYS A 65 4.91 10.66 -9.49
N GLU A 66 3.63 10.99 -9.67
CA GLU A 66 3.22 12.26 -10.30
C GLU A 66 3.25 13.44 -9.33
N THR A 67 3.06 13.19 -8.03
CA THR A 67 2.91 14.26 -7.05
C THR A 67 4.12 14.40 -6.12
N LYS A 68 4.56 15.65 -5.89
CA LYS A 68 5.62 15.97 -4.92
C LYS A 68 5.15 15.92 -3.45
N TYR A 69 3.87 15.64 -3.20
CA TYR A 69 3.27 15.68 -1.85
C TYR A 69 3.85 14.63 -0.90
N PHE A 70 4.29 13.49 -1.43
CA PHE A 70 4.75 12.34 -0.66
C PHE A 70 6.24 12.38 -0.28
N SER A 71 6.90 13.53 -0.49
CA SER A 71 8.32 13.76 -0.22
C SER A 71 8.58 14.69 0.96
N LYS A 72 7.57 15.02 1.76
CA LYS A 72 7.71 15.94 2.91
C LYS A 72 8.12 15.22 4.19
#